data_AF-A0A2E1XK31-F1
#
_entry.id   AF-A0A2E1XK31-F1
#
_cell.length_a   1.000
_cell.length_b   1.000
_cell.length_c   1.000
_cell.angle_alpha   90.00
_cell.angle_beta   90.00
_cell.angle_gamma   90.00
#
_symmetry.space_group_name_H-M   'P 1'
#
loop_
_entity.id
_entity.type
_entity.pdbx_description
1 polymer ?
#
loop_
_entity_poly.entity_id
_entity_poly.type
_entity_poly.pdbx_seq_one_letter_code
_entity_poly.pdbx_strand_id
1 'polypeptide(L)'
;MIRITTIFLCVLLAAAAFGRYRAEVSVRELREDIEQIETSQVEEVRSIQMLRAEIAYLENPDRLAKVAAAKTDLRPSDSRQLVNAREFAALLGDTDYVPEEDAPSPDSDVILHALAMAQVTDAQ
;
A
#
# COMPACT_ATOMS: atom_id res chain seq x y z
N MET A 1 24.95 71.24 -13.39
CA MET A 1 24.71 70.30 -14.49
C MET A 1 25.03 68.89 -14.00
N ILE A 2 24.01 68.08 -13.74
CA ILE A 2 24.22 66.68 -13.37
C ILE A 2 24.75 65.93 -14.59
N ARG A 3 25.86 65.20 -14.41
CA ARG A 3 26.47 64.38 -15.45
C ARG A 3 25.64 63.10 -15.61
N ILE A 4 25.33 62.73 -16.85
CA ILE A 4 24.54 61.53 -17.20
C ILE A 4 25.12 60.27 -16.56
N THR A 5 26.45 60.20 -16.41
CA THR A 5 27.16 59.12 -15.73
C THR A 5 26.77 58.96 -14.26
N THR A 6 26.50 60.05 -13.55
CA THR A 6 26.06 60.01 -12.14
C THR A 6 24.65 59.45 -12.03
N ILE A 7 23.75 59.83 -12.94
CA ILE A 7 22.38 59.28 -12.98
C ILE A 7 22.44 57.78 -13.25
N PHE A 8 23.24 57.36 -14.23
CA PHE A 8 23.40 55.94 -14.58
C PHE A 8 23.91 55.10 -13.40
N LEU A 9 24.95 55.59 -12.69
CA LEU A 9 25.47 54.91 -11.50
C LEU A 9 24.45 54.83 -10.37
N CYS A 10 23.66 55.89 -10.14
CA CYS A 10 22.59 55.87 -9.15
C CYS A 10 21.52 54.84 -9.49
N VAL A 11 21.11 54.74 -10.76
CA VAL A 11 20.13 53.74 -11.20
C VAL A 11 20.67 52.32 -11.04
N LEU A 12 21.93 52.09 -11.39
CA LEU A 12 22.57 50.78 -11.22
C LEU A 12 22.63 50.37 -9.76
N LEU A 13 23.01 51.29 -8.86
CA LEU A 13 23.00 51.05 -7.41
C LEU A 13 21.59 50.76 -6.88
N ALA A 14 20.58 51.51 -7.33
CA ALA A 14 19.20 51.29 -6.95
C ALA A 14 18.70 49.91 -7.41
N ALA A 15 19.04 49.50 -8.63
CA ALA A 15 18.70 48.18 -9.16
C ALA A 15 19.37 47.05 -8.37
N ALA A 16 20.65 47.21 -8.00
CA ALA A 16 21.38 46.22 -7.19
C ALA A 16 20.78 46.10 -5.78
N ALA A 17 20.45 47.22 -5.14
CA ALA A 17 19.79 47.23 -3.84
C ALA A 17 18.41 46.57 -3.89
N PHE A 18 17.63 46.86 -4.93
CA PHE A 18 16.31 46.26 -5.12
C PHE A 18 16.38 44.75 -5.39
N GLY A 19 17.33 44.32 -6.23
CA GLY A 19 17.56 42.90 -6.50
C GLY A 19 17.93 42.12 -5.23
N ARG A 20 18.81 42.69 -4.40
CA ARG A 20 19.17 42.10 -3.11
C ARG A 20 17.98 42.01 -2.17
N TYR A 21 17.18 43.07 -2.07
CA TYR A 21 15.98 43.09 -1.23
C TYR A 21 14.97 42.02 -1.66
N ARG A 22 14.71 41.89 -2.97
CA ARG A 22 13.83 40.85 -3.53
C ARG A 22 14.32 39.43 -3.21
N ALA A 23 15.62 39.19 -3.32
CA ALA A 23 16.19 37.88 -3.01
C ALA A 23 16.04 37.53 -1.52
N GLU A 24 16.27 38.49 -0.63
CA GLU A 24 16.13 38.28 0.81
C GLU A 24 14.67 38.01 1.21
N VAL A 25 13.72 38.74 0.63
CA VAL A 25 12.29 38.51 0.86
C VAL A 25 11.86 37.13 0.37
N SER A 26 12.25 36.76 -0.85
CA SER A 26 11.91 35.45 -1.42
C SER A 26 12.49 34.29 -0.59
N VAL A 27 13.73 34.42 -0.10
CA VAL A 27 14.31 33.39 0.78
C VAL A 27 13.56 33.29 2.11
N ARG A 28 13.04 34.42 2.63
CA ARG A 28 12.28 34.42 3.89
C ARG A 28 10.92 33.76 3.70
N GLU A 29 10.19 34.09 2.63
CA GLU A 29 8.92 33.44 2.26
C GLU A 29 9.11 31.92 2.08
N LEU A 30 10.13 31.51 1.32
CA LEU A 30 10.41 30.08 1.11
C LEU A 30 10.75 29.35 2.41
N ARG A 31 11.37 30.02 3.39
CA ARG A 31 11.65 29.42 4.70
C ARG A 31 10.39 29.25 5.53
N GLU A 32 9.50 30.23 5.51
CA GLU A 32 8.20 30.15 6.18
C GLU A 32 7.35 29.01 5.59
N ASP A 33 7.36 28.84 4.26
CA ASP A 33 6.68 27.73 3.59
C ASP A 33 7.25 26.37 4.00
N ILE A 34 8.58 26.23 4.07
CA ILE A 34 9.23 24.99 4.51
C ILE A 34 8.86 24.67 5.95
N GLU A 35 8.92 25.64 6.86
CA GLU A 35 8.57 25.46 8.27
C GLU A 35 7.09 25.06 8.42
N GLN A 36 6.21 25.63 7.61
CA GLN A 36 4.80 25.25 7.58
C GLN A 36 4.61 23.80 7.13
N ILE A 37 5.30 23.38 6.06
CA ILE A 37 5.22 22.02 5.53
C ILE A 37 5.81 21.00 6.51
N GLU A 38 6.93 21.30 7.16
CA GLU A 38 7.52 20.44 8.19
C GLU A 38 6.56 20.27 9.37
N THR A 39 5.92 21.36 9.80
CA THR A 39 4.93 21.32 10.88
C THR A 39 3.72 20.46 10.49
N SER A 40 3.19 20.62 9.28
CA SER A 40 2.07 19.81 8.80
C SER A 40 2.44 18.32 8.68
N GLN A 41 3.66 18.01 8.23
CA GLN A 41 4.15 16.64 8.14
C GLN A 41 4.21 15.97 9.52
N VAL A 42 4.69 16.67 10.54
CA VAL A 42 4.74 16.14 11.92
C VAL A 42 3.33 15.85 12.44
N GLU A 43 2.37 16.71 12.14
CA GLU A 43 0.97 16.52 12.54
C GLU A 43 0.32 15.34 11.83
N GLU A 44 0.54 15.18 10.53
CA GLU A 44 0.06 14.03 9.76
C GLU A 44 0.67 12.71 10.22
N VAL A 45 1.97 12.68 10.51
CA VAL A 45 2.62 11.46 11.04
C VAL A 45 2.03 11.07 12.40
N ARG A 46 1.69 12.05 13.25
CA ARG A 46 1.01 11.79 14.53
C ARG A 46 -0.40 11.22 14.32
N SER A 47 -1.16 11.77 13.36
CA SER A 47 -2.51 11.28 13.07
C SER A 47 -2.47 9.83 12.54
N ILE A 48 -1.51 9.50 11.68
CA ILE A 48 -1.29 8.13 11.18
C ILE A 48 -0.97 7.18 12.33
N GLN A 49 -0.10 7.58 13.27
CA GLN A 49 0.24 6.73 14.41
C GLN A 49 -0.96 6.49 15.32
N MET A 50 -1.75 7.51 15.59
CA MET A 50 -3.00 7.39 16.35
C MET A 50 -3.97 6.44 15.65
N LEU A 51 -4.16 6.61 14.34
CA LEU A 51 -5.06 5.76 13.56
C LEU A 51 -4.58 4.31 13.50
N ARG A 52 -3.26 4.07 13.39
CA ARG A 52 -2.69 2.72 13.49
C ARG A 52 -2.94 2.09 14.86
N ALA A 53 -2.82 2.85 15.93
CA ALA A 53 -3.12 2.37 17.27
C ALA A 53 -4.62 2.01 17.42
N GLU A 54 -5.50 2.83 16.83
CA GLU A 54 -6.94 2.55 16.80
C GLU A 54 -7.26 1.29 15.99
N ILE A 55 -6.67 1.13 14.81
CA ILE A 55 -6.81 -0.07 14.00
C ILE A 55 -6.32 -1.29 14.79
N ALA A 56 -5.13 -1.23 15.40
CA ALA A 56 -4.61 -2.32 16.22
C ALA A 56 -5.54 -2.67 17.40
N TYR A 57 -6.21 -1.68 17.97
CA TYR A 57 -7.22 -1.90 19.01
C TYR A 57 -8.50 -2.54 18.46
N LEU A 58 -8.95 -2.12 17.28
CA LEU A 58 -10.14 -2.68 16.62
C LEU A 58 -9.90 -4.11 16.12
N GLU A 59 -8.70 -4.40 15.62
CA GLU A 59 -8.27 -5.70 15.12
C GLU A 59 -7.84 -6.67 16.22
N ASN A 60 -7.87 -6.25 17.49
CA ASN A 60 -7.51 -7.11 18.61
C ASN A 60 -8.40 -8.39 18.62
N PRO A 61 -7.81 -9.59 18.50
CA PRO A 61 -8.57 -10.83 18.32
C PRO A 61 -9.42 -11.18 19.54
N ASP A 62 -8.96 -10.91 20.76
CA ASP A 62 -9.74 -11.14 21.99
C ASP A 62 -10.96 -10.23 22.04
N ARG A 63 -10.80 -8.97 21.61
CA ARG A 63 -11.91 -8.01 21.53
C ARG A 63 -12.90 -8.43 20.44
N LEU A 64 -12.42 -8.80 19.26
CA LEU A 64 -13.25 -9.28 18.17
C LEU A 64 -14.02 -10.55 18.57
N ALA A 65 -13.39 -11.50 19.26
CA ALA A 65 -14.04 -12.70 19.77
C ALA A 65 -15.15 -12.37 20.77
N LYS A 66 -14.91 -11.42 21.68
CA LYS A 66 -15.94 -10.94 22.63
C LYS A 66 -17.10 -10.26 21.92
N VAL A 67 -16.81 -9.41 20.93
CA VAL A 67 -17.85 -8.70 20.16
C VAL A 67 -18.66 -9.69 19.31
N ALA A 68 -17.99 -10.64 18.64
CA ALA A 68 -18.64 -11.71 17.91
C ALA A 68 -19.57 -12.50 18.84
N ALA A 69 -19.07 -13.02 19.96
CA ALA A 69 -19.90 -13.77 20.91
C ALA A 69 -21.08 -12.95 21.47
N ALA A 70 -20.96 -11.63 21.60
CA ALA A 70 -22.01 -10.77 22.12
C ALA A 70 -23.04 -10.31 21.07
N LYS A 71 -22.65 -10.25 19.78
CA LYS A 71 -23.45 -9.64 18.71
C LYS A 71 -23.82 -10.61 17.58
N THR A 72 -23.19 -11.78 17.54
CA THR A 72 -23.46 -12.84 16.58
C THR A 72 -23.68 -14.14 17.35
N ASP A 73 -24.68 -14.93 16.94
CA ASP A 73 -24.86 -16.30 17.45
C ASP A 73 -23.85 -17.29 16.85
N LEU A 74 -22.73 -16.78 16.32
CA LEU A 74 -21.71 -17.57 15.66
C LEU A 74 -20.83 -18.23 16.71
N ARG A 75 -20.61 -19.53 16.57
CA ARG A 75 -19.68 -20.32 17.39
C ARG A 75 -18.39 -20.54 16.61
N PRO A 76 -17.24 -20.70 17.28
CA PRO A 76 -16.00 -21.09 16.61
C PRO A 76 -16.22 -22.36 15.78
N SER A 77 -15.72 -22.38 14.54
CA SER A 77 -15.77 -23.58 13.72
C SER A 77 -14.93 -24.68 14.36
N ASP A 78 -15.56 -25.83 14.61
CA ASP A 78 -14.90 -27.05 15.04
C ASP A 78 -14.28 -27.73 13.80
N SER A 79 -13.12 -28.38 13.94
CA SER A 79 -12.50 -29.15 12.86
C SER A 79 -13.44 -30.21 12.28
N ARG A 80 -14.41 -30.70 13.08
CA ARG A 80 -15.45 -31.63 12.61
C ARG A 80 -16.46 -31.02 11.63
N GLN A 81 -16.53 -29.70 11.52
CA GLN A 81 -17.40 -28.99 10.58
C GLN A 81 -16.70 -28.75 9.22
N LEU A 82 -15.39 -28.94 9.16
CA LEU A 82 -14.61 -28.83 7.92
C LEU A 82 -14.67 -30.17 7.19
N VAL A 83 -15.65 -30.31 6.31
CA VAL A 83 -15.82 -31.47 5.43
C VAL A 83 -15.36 -31.13 4.01
N ASN A 84 -14.81 -32.10 3.30
CA ASN A 84 -14.48 -31.91 1.87
C ASN A 84 -15.77 -31.86 1.03
N ALA A 85 -15.69 -31.38 -0.22
CA ALA A 85 -16.86 -31.21 -1.08
C ALA A 85 -17.68 -32.49 -1.27
N ARG A 86 -17.02 -33.66 -1.34
CA ARG A 86 -17.67 -34.96 -1.46
C ARG A 86 -18.44 -35.33 -0.18
N GLU A 87 -17.83 -35.16 0.98
CA GLU A 87 -18.45 -35.39 2.30
C GLU A 87 -19.59 -34.42 2.57
N PHE A 88 -19.46 -33.16 2.15
CA PHE A 88 -20.51 -32.16 2.24
C PHE A 88 -21.74 -32.54 1.40
N ALA A 89 -21.53 -32.94 0.14
CA ALA A 89 -22.61 -33.39 -0.74
C ALA A 89 -23.34 -34.62 -0.19
N ALA A 90 -22.58 -35.58 0.36
CA ALA A 90 -23.13 -36.75 1.02
C ALA A 90 -24.00 -36.39 2.25
N LEU A 91 -23.60 -35.40 3.05
CA LEU A 91 -24.39 -34.91 4.19
C LEU A 91 -25.68 -34.18 3.78
N LEU A 92 -25.68 -33.54 2.61
CA LEU A 92 -26.85 -32.83 2.06
C LEU A 92 -27.86 -33.77 1.38
N GLY A 93 -27.55 -35.07 1.31
CA GLY A 93 -28.40 -36.08 0.69
C GLY A 93 -28.22 -36.21 -0.83
N ASP A 94 -27.20 -35.57 -1.39
CA ASP A 94 -26.85 -35.69 -2.80
C ASP A 94 -25.85 -36.84 -2.98
N THR A 95 -26.37 -38.07 -3.04
CA THR A 95 -25.56 -39.28 -3.23
C THR A 95 -25.01 -39.43 -4.64
N ASP A 96 -25.49 -38.60 -5.58
CA ASP A 96 -25.08 -38.60 -6.98
C ASP A 96 -24.01 -37.54 -7.28
N TYR A 97 -23.51 -36.85 -6.26
CA TYR A 97 -22.36 -35.95 -6.41
C TYR A 97 -21.10 -36.75 -6.76
N VAL A 98 -20.85 -36.85 -8.06
CA VAL A 98 -19.56 -37.20 -8.63
C VAL A 98 -18.75 -35.90 -8.63
N PRO A 99 -17.79 -35.69 -7.71
CA PRO A 99 -16.82 -34.63 -7.94
C PRO A 99 -16.18 -34.93 -9.30
N GLU A 100 -16.03 -33.92 -10.16
CA GLU A 100 -15.15 -34.06 -11.31
C GLU A 100 -13.80 -34.53 -10.76
N GLU A 101 -13.56 -35.83 -10.92
CA GLU A 101 -12.31 -36.49 -10.59
C GLU A 101 -11.25 -35.66 -11.28
N ASP A 102 -10.27 -35.17 -10.51
CA ASP A 102 -9.13 -34.38 -10.97
C ASP A 102 -8.90 -34.61 -12.45
N ALA A 103 -9.47 -33.74 -13.30
CA ALA A 103 -9.18 -33.78 -14.72
C ALA A 103 -7.65 -33.71 -14.75
N PRO A 104 -6.96 -34.67 -15.39
CA PRO A 104 -5.51 -34.77 -15.31
C PRO A 104 -4.97 -33.38 -15.57
N SER A 105 -4.36 -32.78 -14.54
CA SER A 105 -3.85 -31.41 -14.66
C SER A 105 -2.96 -31.43 -15.90
N PRO A 106 -3.24 -30.63 -16.94
CA PRO A 106 -2.49 -30.67 -18.18
C PRO A 106 -0.99 -30.38 -17.93
N ASP A 107 -0.65 -29.81 -16.78
CA ASP A 107 0.73 -29.55 -16.38
C ASP A 107 1.58 -30.82 -16.20
N SER A 108 1.03 -31.95 -15.74
CA SER A 108 1.87 -33.13 -15.52
C SER A 108 2.32 -33.81 -16.83
N ASP A 109 1.45 -33.78 -17.85
CA ASP A 109 1.76 -34.30 -19.18
C ASP A 109 2.68 -33.36 -19.96
N VAL A 110 2.54 -32.04 -19.78
CA VAL A 110 3.45 -31.04 -20.36
C VAL A 110 4.85 -31.17 -19.79
N ILE A 111 4.99 -31.38 -18.47
CA ILE A 111 6.30 -31.58 -17.84
C ILE A 111 6.94 -32.88 -18.33
N LEU A 112 6.20 -33.98 -18.43
CA LEU A 112 6.70 -35.25 -18.96
C LEU A 112 7.14 -35.15 -20.43
N HIS A 113 6.37 -34.45 -21.28
CA HIS A 113 6.74 -34.23 -22.68
C HIS A 113 7.95 -33.30 -22.84
N ALA A 114 8.07 -32.26 -22.01
CA ALA A 114 9.22 -31.36 -22.02
C ALA A 114 10.51 -32.08 -21.59
N LEU A 115 10.44 -32.94 -20.58
CA LEU A 115 11.58 -33.74 -20.12
C LEU A 115 12.00 -34.78 -21.17
N ALA A 116 11.04 -35.42 -21.84
CA ALA A 116 11.31 -36.34 -22.94
C ALA A 116 11.97 -35.64 -24.15
N MET A 117 11.51 -34.44 -24.52
CA MET A 117 12.10 -33.64 -25.61
C MET A 117 13.53 -33.17 -25.29
N ALA A 118 13.79 -32.78 -24.03
CA ALA A 118 15.12 -32.38 -23.59
C ALA A 118 16.13 -33.54 -23.64
N GLN A 119 15.73 -34.75 -23.20
CA GLN A 119 16.61 -35.93 -23.23
C GLN A 119 16.95 -36.42 -24.65
N VAL A 120 16.07 -36.20 -25.63
CA VAL A 120 16.34 -36.56 -27.04
C VAL A 120 17.35 -35.60 -27.68
N THR A 121 17.46 -34.36 -27.18
CA THR A 121 18.38 -33.35 -27.71
C THR A 121 19.83 -33.56 -27.24
N ASP A 122 20.04 -34.17 -26.08
CA ASP A 122 21.39 -34.52 -25.56
C ASP A 122 21.98 -35.80 -26.19
N ALA A 123 21.23 -36.48 -27.07
CA ALA A 123 21.64 -37.72 -27.73
C ALA A 123 22.08 -37.55 -29.20
N GLN A 124 22.32 -36.32 -29.66
CA GLN A 124 22.87 -35.99 -30.99
C GLN A 124 24.20 -35.23 -30.87
#